data_AF-D3F6E1-F1
#
_entry.id   AF-D3F6E1-F1
#
_cell.length_a   1.000
_cell.length_b   1.000
_cell.length_c   1.000
_cell.angle_alpha   90.00
_cell.angle_beta   90.00
_cell.angle_gamma   90.00
#
_symmetry.space_group_name_H-M   'P 1'
#
loop_
_entity.id
_entity.type
_entity.pdbx_description
1 polymer ?
#
loop_
_entity_poly.entity_id
_entity_poly.type
_entity_poly.pdbx_seq_one_letter_code
_entity_poly.pdbx_strand_id
1 'polypeptide(L)'
;MRRTMRRTLPLIACVAALLLGGCGGGDDDTSSSTAASGTSPAATSPGGAQPSGEASGRILRVPSSYPTIQRAVDASRPGDLVLIAPGTYRETVEVTDEHPGIVIRGTDRNRVVLDGGDKLADGIRVQANGVAVENLTVRRYQVNGVVWYTDGEYAAQGRYVQGWRGSYLTAYDNGLYGVYAFGVQHGRFDHVYASGQPDSGIYVGRCKPCNALVTDSVTELNHVGIELTNAGGDVVVRDSVARRNRVGIQVNSLTKERAAPQSGMVIERNEVADNQERGAPRGSEGFGAGIVINGGRENVVRDNRVTGHDGVGITVVDSPTYTAEDNRVDGNRLAGNRLDLALQTGDGRSAGNCFAGNRPASSLPARLEQRTACGRSVTIGTERYRAIASPPQVDYRRVPAPPPQPNMPGARTAPAQPAAGTPEAQR
;
A
#
# COMPACT_ATOMS: atom_id res chain seq x y z
N MET A 1 43.13 -31.93 15.56
CA MET A 1 41.69 -31.60 15.58
C MET A 1 41.51 -30.11 15.25
N ARG A 2 41.22 -29.78 13.99
CA ARG A 2 40.92 -28.40 13.55
C ARG A 2 39.40 -28.23 13.47
N ARG A 3 38.82 -27.32 14.25
CA ARG A 3 37.40 -26.93 14.17
C ARG A 3 37.26 -25.70 13.28
N THR A 4 36.60 -25.87 12.14
CA THR A 4 36.19 -24.80 11.24
C THR A 4 34.87 -24.21 11.70
N MET A 5 34.86 -22.89 11.95
CA MET A 5 33.64 -22.09 12.14
C MET A 5 32.89 -21.99 10.80
N ARG A 6 31.61 -22.38 10.77
CA ARG A 6 30.67 -22.01 9.70
C ARG A 6 29.84 -20.82 10.19
N ARG A 7 29.93 -19.70 9.46
CA ARG A 7 29.05 -18.54 9.58
C ARG A 7 27.66 -18.91 9.03
N THR A 8 26.62 -18.73 9.83
CA THR A 8 25.21 -18.86 9.43
C THR A 8 24.68 -17.48 9.02
N LEU A 9 24.30 -17.31 7.75
CA LEU A 9 23.43 -16.21 7.29
C LEU A 9 21.97 -16.60 7.56
N PRO A 10 21.10 -15.70 8.03
CA PRO A 10 19.67 -15.98 8.15
C PRO A 10 19.01 -15.90 6.77
N LEU A 11 18.37 -17.01 6.40
CA LEU A 11 17.55 -17.21 5.22
C LEU A 11 16.16 -16.59 5.47
N ILE A 12 15.72 -15.62 4.67
CA ILE A 12 14.33 -15.14 4.66
C ILE A 12 13.52 -16.09 3.74
N ALA A 13 12.81 -17.03 4.33
CA ALA A 13 11.79 -17.87 3.70
C ALA A 13 10.42 -17.16 3.82
N CYS A 14 9.38 -17.32 3.00
CA CYS A 14 9.08 -17.86 1.68
C CYS A 14 7.55 -17.89 1.64
N VAL A 15 6.89 -17.33 0.61
CA VAL A 15 5.64 -17.89 0.09
C VAL A 15 5.71 -17.77 -1.43
N ALA A 16 5.68 -18.92 -2.10
CA ALA A 16 5.76 -19.07 -3.54
C ALA A 16 4.36 -19.11 -4.15
N ALA A 17 4.12 -18.34 -5.21
CA ALA A 17 3.06 -18.62 -6.16
C ALA A 17 3.63 -19.56 -7.23
N LEU A 18 3.04 -20.75 -7.36
CA LEU A 18 3.38 -21.75 -8.38
C LEU A 18 2.97 -21.27 -9.77
N LEU A 19 3.87 -21.36 -10.75
CA LEU A 19 3.53 -21.57 -12.16
C LEU A 19 4.50 -22.60 -12.76
N LEU A 20 3.93 -23.63 -13.38
CA LEU A 20 4.61 -24.73 -14.06
C LEU A 20 4.86 -24.37 -15.53
N GLY A 21 6.12 -24.47 -15.96
CA GLY A 21 6.60 -25.27 -17.11
C GLY A 21 6.30 -24.82 -18.55
N GLY A 22 7.36 -24.54 -19.31
CA GLY A 22 7.39 -24.61 -20.77
C GLY A 22 8.71 -24.10 -21.37
N CYS A 23 9.57 -25.01 -21.84
CA CYS A 23 10.97 -24.80 -22.22
C CYS A 23 11.21 -24.33 -23.67
N GLY A 24 12.42 -23.80 -23.89
CA GLY A 24 13.15 -23.74 -25.18
C GLY A 24 13.44 -22.30 -25.60
N GLY A 25 14.66 -21.82 -25.84
CA GLY A 25 15.98 -22.42 -26.01
C GLY A 25 16.74 -21.55 -27.03
N GLY A 26 18.04 -21.33 -26.83
CA GLY A 26 18.97 -20.93 -27.91
C GLY A 26 19.36 -19.45 -28.02
N ASP A 27 20.49 -19.14 -27.38
CA ASP A 27 21.72 -18.56 -27.97
C ASP A 27 21.82 -17.09 -28.43
N ASP A 28 22.85 -16.49 -27.82
CA ASP A 28 23.94 -15.66 -28.35
C ASP A 28 23.81 -14.16 -28.62
N ASP A 29 24.71 -13.48 -27.89
CA ASP A 29 25.18 -12.11 -27.96
C ASP A 29 25.57 -11.66 -29.38
N THR A 30 25.37 -10.37 -29.69
CA THR A 30 26.50 -9.48 -30.01
C THR A 30 26.05 -8.01 -30.12
N SER A 31 26.88 -7.16 -29.52
CA SER A 31 26.85 -5.69 -29.54
C SER A 31 27.00 -5.08 -30.93
N SER A 32 26.38 -3.93 -31.19
CA SER A 32 27.10 -2.78 -31.75
C SER A 32 26.35 -1.47 -31.56
N SER A 33 27.11 -0.47 -31.13
CA SER A 33 26.77 0.94 -31.03
C SER A 33 26.64 1.60 -32.41
N THR A 34 25.67 2.49 -32.58
CA THR A 34 25.87 3.72 -33.37
C THR A 34 24.91 4.81 -32.89
N ALA A 35 25.49 5.95 -32.52
CA ALA A 35 24.77 7.20 -32.29
C ALA A 35 24.49 7.88 -33.64
N ALA A 36 23.26 8.34 -33.83
CA ALA A 36 22.96 9.34 -34.85
C ALA A 36 21.79 10.22 -34.40
N SER A 37 22.09 11.51 -34.39
CA SER A 37 21.23 12.68 -34.22
C SER A 37 20.11 12.76 -35.26
N GLY A 38 18.90 13.11 -34.83
CA GLY A 38 17.77 13.38 -35.73
C GLY A 38 16.62 14.10 -35.03
N THR A 39 16.58 15.42 -35.24
CA THR A 39 15.50 16.42 -35.17
C THR A 39 14.08 15.97 -34.76
N SER A 40 13.52 16.63 -33.73
CA SER A 40 12.10 16.58 -33.34
C SER A 40 11.15 17.14 -34.40
N PRO A 41 9.97 16.51 -34.57
CA PRO A 41 8.75 17.21 -34.97
C PRO A 41 7.82 17.44 -33.77
N ALA A 42 7.15 18.59 -33.79
CA ALA A 42 6.25 19.11 -32.78
C ALA A 42 5.08 18.15 -32.46
N ALA A 43 4.78 18.01 -31.16
CA ALA A 43 3.61 17.31 -30.67
C ALA A 43 2.35 18.15 -30.87
N THR A 44 1.54 17.79 -31.86
CA THR A 44 0.17 18.27 -31.99
C THR A 44 -0.68 17.57 -30.92
N SER A 45 -1.17 18.34 -29.94
CA SER A 45 -2.14 17.85 -28.95
C SER A 45 -3.55 17.82 -29.55
N PRO A 46 -4.28 16.69 -29.52
CA PRO A 46 -5.72 16.71 -29.63
C PRO A 46 -6.37 16.64 -28.24
N GLY A 47 -7.04 17.73 -27.88
CA GLY A 47 -8.31 17.73 -27.17
C GLY A 47 -8.38 17.06 -25.81
N GLY A 48 -8.26 17.86 -24.75
CA GLY A 48 -8.71 17.49 -23.41
C GLY A 48 -10.22 17.25 -23.41
N ALA A 49 -10.63 16.01 -23.18
CA ALA A 49 -11.97 15.70 -22.71
C ALA A 49 -11.97 15.78 -21.18
N GLN A 50 -12.61 16.81 -20.64
CA GLN A 50 -12.98 16.82 -19.22
C GLN A 50 -13.99 15.70 -18.94
N PRO A 51 -13.88 14.92 -17.86
CA PRO A 51 -14.98 14.10 -17.40
C PRO A 51 -15.70 14.80 -16.25
N SER A 52 -16.86 15.40 -16.55
CA SER A 52 -17.94 15.56 -15.56
C SER A 52 -18.97 14.49 -15.86
N GLY A 53 -19.04 13.43 -15.05
CA GLY A 53 -20.00 12.36 -15.25
C GLY A 53 -20.50 11.82 -13.92
N GLU A 54 -21.66 12.32 -13.47
CA GLU A 54 -22.52 11.57 -12.56
C GLU A 54 -22.80 10.18 -13.19
N ALA A 55 -22.88 9.12 -12.39
CA ALA A 55 -23.33 7.84 -12.89
C ALA A 55 -24.77 7.95 -13.42
N SER A 56 -24.92 7.91 -14.73
CA SER A 56 -26.20 7.80 -15.43
C SER A 56 -26.70 6.34 -15.53
N GLY A 57 -25.94 5.38 -14.97
CA GLY A 57 -26.19 3.95 -15.10
C GLY A 57 -27.34 3.43 -14.23
N ARG A 58 -27.73 2.19 -14.49
CA ARG A 58 -28.80 1.48 -13.80
C ARG A 58 -28.37 1.09 -12.39
N ILE A 59 -29.34 0.92 -11.49
CA ILE A 59 -29.11 0.35 -10.16
C ILE A 59 -29.47 -1.13 -10.18
N LEU A 60 -28.47 -2.00 -10.06
CA LEU A 60 -28.61 -3.45 -9.96
C LEU A 60 -28.64 -3.84 -8.48
N ARG A 61 -29.81 -4.28 -7.98
CA ARG A 61 -30.02 -4.52 -6.56
C ARG A 61 -29.75 -5.97 -6.18
N VAL A 62 -28.93 -6.17 -5.15
CA VAL A 62 -28.61 -7.48 -4.59
C VAL A 62 -29.21 -7.59 -3.18
N PRO A 63 -29.96 -8.64 -2.81
CA PRO A 63 -30.30 -9.80 -3.62
C PRO A 63 -31.59 -9.65 -4.45
N SER A 64 -32.30 -8.51 -4.33
CA SER A 64 -33.71 -8.39 -4.78
C SER A 64 -33.92 -8.52 -6.28
N SER A 65 -32.95 -8.08 -7.10
CA SER A 65 -32.99 -8.19 -8.56
C SER A 65 -31.98 -9.22 -9.07
N TYR A 66 -30.86 -9.37 -8.38
CA TYR A 66 -29.82 -10.35 -8.68
C TYR A 66 -29.50 -11.14 -7.41
N PRO A 67 -29.54 -12.48 -7.43
CA PRO A 67 -29.41 -13.28 -6.21
C PRO A 67 -28.02 -13.24 -5.58
N THR A 68 -26.99 -12.83 -6.33
CA THR A 68 -25.59 -12.80 -5.88
C THR A 68 -24.92 -11.52 -6.36
N ILE A 69 -23.80 -11.16 -5.74
CA ILE A 69 -23.02 -9.97 -6.16
C ILE A 69 -22.43 -10.21 -7.54
N GLN A 70 -21.85 -11.40 -7.78
CA GLN A 70 -21.26 -11.73 -9.08
C GLN A 70 -22.27 -11.58 -10.22
N ARG A 71 -23.52 -12.08 -10.07
CA ARG A 71 -24.52 -11.95 -11.13
C ARG A 71 -24.93 -10.52 -11.43
N ALA A 72 -24.84 -9.62 -10.46
CA ALA A 72 -25.05 -8.20 -10.70
C ALA A 72 -23.85 -7.59 -11.45
N VAL A 73 -22.62 -7.96 -11.10
CA VAL A 73 -21.42 -7.56 -11.84
C VAL A 73 -21.49 -8.03 -13.30
N ASP A 74 -21.78 -9.32 -13.54
CA ASP A 74 -21.89 -9.91 -14.89
C ASP A 74 -22.94 -9.20 -15.79
N ALA A 75 -23.95 -8.58 -15.18
CA ALA A 75 -25.01 -7.87 -15.88
C ALA A 75 -24.80 -6.35 -15.99
N SER A 76 -23.72 -5.85 -15.37
CA SER A 76 -23.40 -4.43 -15.30
C SER A 76 -22.81 -3.93 -16.62
N ARG A 77 -23.05 -2.65 -16.87
CA ARG A 77 -22.44 -1.86 -17.95
C ARG A 77 -21.70 -0.68 -17.35
N PRO A 78 -20.80 -0.02 -18.08
CA PRO A 78 -20.09 1.14 -17.57
C PRO A 78 -21.05 2.21 -17.00
N GLY A 79 -20.74 2.68 -15.79
CA GLY A 79 -21.56 3.63 -15.04
C GLY A 79 -22.66 3.01 -14.17
N ASP A 80 -22.92 1.69 -14.25
CA ASP A 80 -23.91 1.03 -13.41
C ASP A 80 -23.48 0.98 -11.93
N LEU A 81 -24.49 0.95 -11.05
CA LEU A 81 -24.35 0.77 -9.60
C LEU A 81 -24.86 -0.62 -9.18
N VAL A 82 -23.97 -1.47 -8.69
CA VAL A 82 -24.32 -2.68 -7.95
C VAL A 82 -24.58 -2.30 -6.49
N LEU A 83 -25.86 -2.24 -6.10
CA LEU A 83 -26.28 -1.80 -4.77
C LEU A 83 -26.71 -3.00 -3.90
N ILE A 84 -25.95 -3.25 -2.84
CA ILE A 84 -26.03 -4.46 -2.02
C ILE A 84 -26.79 -4.16 -0.72
N ALA A 85 -27.89 -4.88 -0.49
CA ALA A 85 -28.66 -4.83 0.75
C ALA A 85 -27.92 -5.56 1.90
N PRO A 86 -28.26 -5.29 3.18
CA PRO A 86 -27.68 -6.01 4.30
C PRO A 86 -27.79 -7.53 4.16
N GLY A 87 -26.69 -8.24 4.40
CA GLY A 87 -26.58 -9.69 4.25
C GLY A 87 -25.15 -10.18 4.42
N THR A 88 -24.99 -11.49 4.56
CA THR A 88 -23.68 -12.16 4.52
C THR A 88 -23.56 -12.91 3.20
N TYR A 89 -22.57 -12.52 2.40
CA TYR A 89 -22.30 -13.02 1.06
C TYR A 89 -21.04 -13.88 1.11
N ARG A 90 -21.12 -15.13 0.64
CA ARG A 90 -20.00 -16.08 0.62
C ARG A 90 -19.56 -16.31 -0.81
N GLU A 91 -18.87 -15.34 -1.38
CA GLU A 91 -18.49 -15.29 -2.78
C GLU A 91 -17.07 -14.72 -2.92
N THR A 92 -16.41 -15.08 -4.02
CA THR A 92 -15.34 -14.27 -4.60
C THR A 92 -15.97 -13.55 -5.79
N VAL A 93 -15.86 -12.22 -5.81
CA VAL A 93 -16.40 -11.39 -6.88
C VAL A 93 -15.28 -11.00 -7.83
N GLU A 94 -15.37 -11.41 -9.08
CA GLU A 94 -14.44 -11.08 -10.16
C GLU A 94 -15.01 -9.94 -11.00
N VAL A 95 -14.24 -8.86 -11.15
CA VAL A 95 -14.54 -7.72 -12.01
C VAL A 95 -13.46 -7.65 -13.08
N THR A 96 -13.74 -8.29 -14.22
CA THR A 96 -12.86 -8.34 -15.39
C THR A 96 -12.88 -7.02 -16.16
N ASP A 97 -11.94 -6.85 -17.10
CA ASP A 97 -11.83 -5.70 -17.99
C ASP A 97 -13.09 -5.42 -18.84
N GLU A 98 -14.01 -6.38 -18.96
CA GLU A 98 -15.34 -6.24 -19.56
C GLU A 98 -16.31 -5.34 -18.76
N HIS A 99 -16.00 -5.06 -17.49
CA HIS A 99 -16.86 -4.33 -16.56
C HIS A 99 -16.23 -3.01 -16.07
N PRO A 100 -15.74 -2.11 -16.96
CA PRO A 100 -15.08 -0.90 -16.52
C PRO A 100 -16.11 0.10 -15.99
N GLY A 101 -15.67 0.96 -15.07
CA GLY A 101 -16.45 2.13 -14.65
C GLY A 101 -17.69 1.78 -13.82
N ILE A 102 -17.77 0.59 -13.22
CA ILE A 102 -18.89 0.23 -12.32
C ILE A 102 -18.61 0.64 -10.88
N VAL A 103 -19.67 0.77 -10.09
CA VAL A 103 -19.60 0.99 -8.65
C VAL A 103 -20.25 -0.17 -7.92
N ILE A 104 -19.51 -0.80 -7.00
CA ILE A 104 -20.01 -1.85 -6.11
C ILE A 104 -20.17 -1.25 -4.71
N ARG A 105 -21.40 -1.13 -4.23
CA ARG A 105 -21.70 -0.41 -2.99
C ARG A 105 -22.59 -1.21 -2.04
N GLY A 106 -22.17 -1.34 -0.79
CA GLY A 106 -23.06 -1.76 0.28
C GLY A 106 -23.98 -0.63 0.75
N THR A 107 -25.23 -0.93 1.09
CA THR A 107 -26.15 0.04 1.70
C THR A 107 -25.90 0.28 3.19
N ASP A 108 -25.11 -0.59 3.83
CA ASP A 108 -24.68 -0.49 5.21
C ASP A 108 -23.31 -1.19 5.38
N ARG A 109 -22.25 -0.43 5.63
CA ARG A 109 -20.86 -0.90 5.80
C ARG A 109 -20.75 -2.07 6.75
N ASN A 110 -21.50 -2.06 7.84
CA ASN A 110 -21.38 -3.02 8.93
C ASN A 110 -22.28 -4.24 8.73
N ARG A 111 -23.26 -4.16 7.83
CA ARG A 111 -24.25 -5.23 7.62
C ARG A 111 -24.21 -5.85 6.23
N VAL A 112 -23.49 -5.24 5.28
CA VAL A 112 -23.11 -5.87 4.01
C VAL A 112 -21.73 -6.49 4.21
N VAL A 113 -21.70 -7.81 4.40
CA VAL A 113 -20.49 -8.54 4.76
C VAL A 113 -20.21 -9.59 3.70
N LEU A 114 -19.07 -9.45 3.01
CA LEU A 114 -18.45 -10.52 2.24
C LEU A 114 -17.58 -11.35 3.19
N ASP A 115 -17.86 -12.64 3.28
CA ASP A 115 -17.27 -13.55 4.26
C ASP A 115 -16.69 -14.77 3.57
N GLY A 116 -15.35 -14.84 3.51
CA GLY A 116 -14.61 -15.93 2.85
C GLY A 116 -14.66 -17.26 3.60
N GLY A 117 -15.16 -17.26 4.84
CA GLY A 117 -15.32 -18.46 5.67
C GLY A 117 -14.03 -19.28 5.86
N ASP A 118 -12.87 -18.62 5.82
CA ASP A 118 -11.53 -19.20 5.87
C ASP A 118 -11.22 -20.19 4.74
N LYS A 119 -11.98 -20.10 3.64
CA LYS A 119 -11.94 -21.04 2.50
C LYS A 119 -11.67 -20.35 1.17
N LEU A 120 -12.27 -19.18 0.97
CA LEU A 120 -12.11 -18.41 -0.26
C LEU A 120 -10.82 -17.61 -0.22
N ALA A 121 -10.11 -17.53 -1.34
CA ALA A 121 -8.84 -16.82 -1.44
C ALA A 121 -9.04 -15.31 -1.27
N ASP A 122 -9.91 -14.72 -2.09
CA ASP A 122 -10.09 -13.27 -2.18
C ASP A 122 -11.57 -12.88 -2.13
N GLY A 123 -11.87 -11.68 -1.62
CA GLY A 123 -13.24 -11.15 -1.58
C GLY A 123 -13.69 -10.53 -2.89
N ILE A 124 -13.10 -9.40 -3.27
CA ILE A 124 -13.40 -8.73 -4.55
C ILE A 124 -12.09 -8.51 -5.29
N ARG A 125 -12.05 -8.98 -6.53
CA ARG A 125 -10.90 -8.94 -7.43
C ARG A 125 -11.21 -8.08 -8.64
N VAL A 126 -10.43 -7.05 -8.86
CA VAL A 126 -10.70 -6.02 -9.87
C VAL A 126 -9.54 -5.91 -10.83
N GLN A 127 -9.81 -6.22 -12.10
CA GLN A 127 -8.91 -6.06 -13.25
C GLN A 127 -9.46 -5.07 -14.30
N ALA A 128 -10.46 -4.26 -13.92
CA ALA A 128 -11.12 -3.30 -14.81
C ALA A 128 -10.83 -1.86 -14.42
N ASN A 129 -10.77 -0.99 -15.43
CA ASN A 129 -10.58 0.44 -15.25
C ASN A 129 -11.79 1.12 -14.61
N GLY A 130 -11.56 2.17 -13.84
CA GLY A 130 -12.60 3.05 -13.30
C GLY A 130 -13.51 2.43 -12.25
N VAL A 131 -13.15 1.31 -11.64
CA VAL A 131 -14.03 0.60 -10.70
C VAL A 131 -13.88 1.15 -9.28
N ALA A 132 -15.02 1.43 -8.64
CA ALA A 132 -15.10 1.77 -7.23
C ALA A 132 -15.78 0.66 -6.42
N VAL A 133 -15.22 0.36 -5.26
CA VAL A 133 -15.82 -0.53 -4.25
C VAL A 133 -16.00 0.27 -2.97
N GLU A 134 -17.21 0.31 -2.42
CA GLU A 134 -17.50 1.18 -1.30
C GLU A 134 -18.55 0.66 -0.29
N ASN A 135 -18.41 1.14 0.95
CA ASN A 135 -19.39 0.98 2.03
C ASN A 135 -19.78 -0.48 2.34
N LEU A 136 -18.79 -1.36 2.49
CA LEU A 136 -18.99 -2.77 2.82
C LEU A 136 -17.86 -3.33 3.68
N THR A 137 -18.09 -4.52 4.24
CA THR A 137 -17.11 -5.26 5.02
C THR A 137 -16.64 -6.51 4.27
N VAL A 138 -15.33 -6.78 4.28
CA VAL A 138 -14.71 -8.02 3.79
C VAL A 138 -13.95 -8.71 4.92
N ARG A 139 -14.18 -10.01 5.14
CA ARG A 139 -13.50 -10.77 6.20
C ARG A 139 -13.30 -12.25 5.90
N ARG A 140 -12.37 -12.87 6.62
CA ARG A 140 -12.12 -14.33 6.61
C ARG A 140 -11.78 -14.88 5.23
N TYR A 141 -11.08 -14.09 4.42
CA TYR A 141 -10.48 -14.54 3.18
C TYR A 141 -9.06 -15.05 3.45
N GLN A 142 -8.63 -16.09 2.75
CA GLN A 142 -7.32 -16.71 2.99
C GLN A 142 -6.15 -15.83 2.49
N VAL A 143 -6.42 -14.90 1.58
CA VAL A 143 -5.43 -14.03 0.94
C VAL A 143 -5.88 -12.57 1.08
N ASN A 144 -6.75 -12.05 0.21
CA ASN A 144 -7.08 -10.62 0.17
C ASN A 144 -8.54 -10.31 0.53
N GLY A 145 -8.77 -9.15 1.16
CA GLY A 145 -10.11 -8.59 1.28
C GLY A 145 -10.63 -8.04 -0.06
N VAL A 146 -10.07 -6.92 -0.50
CA VAL A 146 -10.36 -6.33 -1.82
C VAL A 146 -9.05 -6.03 -2.54
N VAL A 147 -8.93 -6.46 -3.80
CA VAL A 147 -7.74 -6.24 -4.61
C VAL A 147 -8.06 -5.61 -5.96
N TRP A 148 -7.33 -4.54 -6.30
CA TRP A 148 -7.18 -4.04 -7.65
C TRP A 148 -5.81 -4.43 -8.15
N TYR A 149 -5.75 -5.12 -9.30
CA TYR A 149 -4.48 -5.60 -9.81
C TYR A 149 -4.41 -5.62 -11.33
N THR A 150 -3.19 -5.48 -11.82
CA THR A 150 -2.81 -5.84 -13.19
C THR A 150 -2.01 -7.13 -13.14
N ASP A 151 -2.32 -8.06 -14.04
CA ASP A 151 -1.55 -9.30 -14.13
C ASP A 151 -0.07 -9.08 -14.52
N GLY A 152 0.69 -10.17 -14.47
CA GLY A 152 2.13 -10.16 -14.74
C GLY A 152 2.49 -9.72 -16.16
N GLU A 153 1.68 -10.11 -17.15
CA GLU A 153 1.96 -9.97 -18.57
C GLU A 153 1.55 -8.58 -19.08
N TYR A 154 0.35 -8.10 -18.75
CA TYR A 154 -0.09 -6.74 -19.10
C TYR A 154 0.80 -5.69 -18.44
N ALA A 155 1.20 -5.89 -17.18
CA ALA A 155 2.16 -5.01 -16.53
C ALA A 155 3.54 -5.05 -17.20
N ALA A 156 3.98 -6.20 -17.74
CA ALA A 156 5.24 -6.28 -18.51
C ALA A 156 5.16 -5.51 -19.84
N GLN A 157 3.96 -5.33 -20.39
CA GLN A 157 3.68 -4.52 -21.58
C GLN A 157 3.38 -3.04 -21.25
N GLY A 158 3.50 -2.63 -19.98
CA GLY A 158 3.21 -1.26 -19.54
C GLY A 158 1.71 -0.92 -19.50
N ARG A 159 0.82 -1.91 -19.52
CA ARG A 159 -0.64 -1.75 -19.50
C ARG A 159 -1.15 -1.97 -18.08
N TYR A 160 -1.36 -0.91 -17.34
CA TYR A 160 -1.92 -0.97 -15.98
C TYR A 160 -3.42 -0.70 -15.97
N VAL A 161 -4.15 -1.30 -15.03
CA VAL A 161 -5.51 -0.85 -14.66
C VAL A 161 -5.44 0.61 -14.18
N GLN A 162 -6.33 1.43 -14.74
CA GLN A 162 -6.42 2.87 -14.55
C GLN A 162 -7.70 3.22 -13.79
N GLY A 163 -7.61 4.12 -12.81
CA GLY A 163 -8.81 4.60 -12.13
C GLY A 163 -9.35 3.55 -11.17
N TRP A 164 -9.02 3.66 -9.89
CA TRP A 164 -9.53 2.73 -8.87
C TRP A 164 -9.87 3.47 -7.59
N ARG A 165 -10.88 2.97 -6.86
CA ARG A 165 -11.31 3.58 -5.59
C ARG A 165 -11.83 2.56 -4.60
N GLY A 166 -11.21 2.48 -3.44
CA GLY A 166 -11.78 1.83 -2.25
C GLY A 166 -12.20 2.87 -1.23
N SER A 167 -13.49 2.95 -0.87
CA SER A 167 -14.00 3.99 0.02
C SER A 167 -14.94 3.42 1.08
N TYR A 168 -14.80 3.80 2.36
CA TYR A 168 -15.63 3.25 3.45
C TYR A 168 -15.61 1.71 3.54
N LEU A 169 -14.44 1.10 3.32
CA LEU A 169 -14.27 -0.36 3.41
C LEU A 169 -13.82 -0.76 4.81
N THR A 170 -14.39 -1.82 5.36
CA THR A 170 -13.84 -2.49 6.55
C THR A 170 -13.24 -3.81 6.11
N ALA A 171 -11.92 -3.97 6.23
CA ALA A 171 -11.22 -5.21 5.91
C ALA A 171 -10.59 -5.79 7.17
N TYR A 172 -11.06 -6.95 7.63
CA TYR A 172 -10.47 -7.56 8.82
C TYR A 172 -10.39 -9.07 8.74
N ASP A 173 -9.41 -9.65 9.43
CA ASP A 173 -9.24 -11.10 9.51
C ASP A 173 -9.07 -11.72 8.10
N ASN A 174 -8.19 -11.14 7.28
CA ASN A 174 -7.84 -11.65 5.96
C ASN A 174 -6.38 -12.10 5.97
N GLY A 175 -6.06 -13.21 5.31
CA GLY A 175 -4.82 -13.95 5.53
C GLY A 175 -3.54 -13.33 4.98
N LEU A 176 -3.63 -12.27 4.17
CA LEU A 176 -2.47 -11.47 3.74
C LEU A 176 -2.77 -9.97 3.79
N TYR A 177 -3.60 -9.46 2.88
CA TYR A 177 -3.85 -8.02 2.71
C TYR A 177 -5.31 -7.65 2.97
N GLY A 178 -5.52 -6.43 3.45
CA GLY A 178 -6.86 -5.90 3.72
C GLY A 178 -7.46 -5.32 2.45
N VAL A 179 -6.92 -4.18 2.03
CA VAL A 179 -7.15 -3.59 0.70
C VAL A 179 -5.82 -3.45 -0.03
N TYR A 180 -5.80 -3.89 -1.29
CA TYR A 180 -4.56 -4.14 -2.04
C TYR A 180 -4.63 -3.51 -3.42
N ALA A 181 -3.75 -2.55 -3.71
CA ALA A 181 -3.59 -1.95 -5.04
C ALA A 181 -2.22 -2.34 -5.62
N PHE A 182 -2.22 -3.24 -6.60
CA PHE A 182 -1.01 -3.88 -7.10
C PHE A 182 -0.82 -3.74 -8.60
N GLY A 183 0.14 -2.88 -8.99
CA GLY A 183 0.34 -2.54 -10.39
C GLY A 183 -0.90 -1.90 -10.98
N VAL A 184 -1.44 -0.88 -10.30
CA VAL A 184 -2.59 -0.10 -10.76
C VAL A 184 -2.28 1.38 -10.60
N GLN A 185 -2.89 2.24 -11.40
CA GLN A 185 -2.56 3.67 -11.46
C GLN A 185 -3.82 4.54 -11.29
N HIS A 186 -3.63 5.77 -10.81
CA HIS A 186 -4.66 6.80 -10.68
C HIS A 186 -5.82 6.39 -9.76
N GLY A 187 -5.54 6.21 -8.46
CA GLY A 187 -6.60 5.78 -7.56
C GLY A 187 -6.42 6.15 -6.11
N ARG A 188 -7.37 5.73 -5.28
CA ARG A 188 -7.38 6.10 -3.88
C ARG A 188 -8.00 5.06 -2.95
N PHE A 189 -7.49 5.06 -1.73
CA PHE A 189 -8.14 4.52 -0.55
C PHE A 189 -8.55 5.66 0.38
N ASP A 190 -9.83 5.73 0.73
CA ASP A 190 -10.36 6.73 1.67
C ASP A 190 -11.35 6.11 2.67
N HIS A 191 -11.35 6.59 3.92
CA HIS A 191 -12.26 6.07 4.96
C HIS A 191 -12.14 4.55 5.20
N VAL A 192 -10.99 3.95 4.90
CA VAL A 192 -10.75 2.52 5.08
C VAL A 192 -10.45 2.23 6.55
N TYR A 193 -11.00 1.12 7.04
CA TYR A 193 -10.61 0.52 8.31
C TYR A 193 -10.02 -0.85 8.03
N ALA A 194 -8.76 -1.10 8.41
CA ALA A 194 -8.11 -2.38 8.19
C ALA A 194 -7.46 -2.93 9.48
N SER A 195 -7.77 -4.18 9.83
CA SER A 195 -7.21 -4.83 11.01
C SER A 195 -7.00 -6.34 10.92
N GLY A 196 -5.96 -6.84 11.57
CA GLY A 196 -5.68 -8.26 11.66
C GLY A 196 -5.12 -8.88 10.39
N GLN A 197 -4.45 -8.10 9.54
CA GLN A 197 -3.74 -8.61 8.36
C GLN A 197 -2.31 -9.06 8.71
N PRO A 198 -1.93 -10.31 8.37
CA PRO A 198 -0.55 -10.78 8.53
C PRO A 198 0.48 -9.99 7.75
N ASP A 199 0.12 -9.38 6.62
CA ASP A 199 1.05 -8.54 5.88
C ASP A 199 0.74 -7.05 6.12
N SER A 200 -0.24 -6.50 5.40
CA SER A 200 -0.61 -5.09 5.56
C SER A 200 -2.12 -4.84 5.52
N GLY A 201 -2.56 -3.87 6.31
CA GLY A 201 -3.95 -3.42 6.29
C GLY A 201 -4.30 -2.75 4.96
N ILE A 202 -3.47 -1.79 4.56
CA ILE A 202 -3.54 -1.09 3.26
C ILE A 202 -2.21 -1.28 2.54
N TYR A 203 -2.27 -1.66 1.27
CA TYR A 203 -1.08 -1.77 0.42
C TYR A 203 -1.26 -1.05 -0.91
N VAL A 204 -0.23 -0.30 -1.34
CA VAL A 204 -0.09 0.21 -2.70
C VAL A 204 1.31 -0.11 -3.22
N GLY A 205 1.44 -0.70 -4.40
CA GLY A 205 2.75 -1.07 -4.91
C GLY A 205 2.81 -1.50 -6.37
N ARG A 206 4.03 -1.79 -6.82
CA ARG A 206 4.36 -2.22 -8.19
C ARG A 206 3.87 -1.25 -9.29
N CYS A 207 3.89 0.05 -9.04
CA CYS A 207 3.48 1.06 -10.01
C CYS A 207 4.46 2.24 -10.06
N LYS A 208 4.67 2.78 -11.26
CA LYS A 208 5.42 4.03 -11.47
C LYS A 208 5.07 4.65 -12.84
N PRO A 209 4.42 5.83 -12.89
CA PRO A 209 3.83 6.53 -11.75
C PRO A 209 2.65 5.75 -11.15
N CYS A 210 2.37 5.90 -9.87
CA CYS A 210 1.20 5.31 -9.22
C CYS A 210 0.03 6.29 -9.23
N ASN A 211 0.29 7.58 -8.99
CA ASN A 211 -0.73 8.62 -8.82
C ASN A 211 -1.82 8.16 -7.83
N ALA A 212 -1.43 7.93 -6.57
CA ALA A 212 -2.29 7.27 -5.58
C ALA A 212 -2.43 8.09 -4.30
N LEU A 213 -3.61 8.03 -3.69
CA LEU A 213 -3.92 8.68 -2.41
C LEU A 213 -4.41 7.66 -1.38
N VAL A 214 -3.82 7.66 -0.19
CA VAL A 214 -4.37 7.00 1.01
C VAL A 214 -4.72 8.08 2.02
N THR A 215 -5.99 8.18 2.40
CA THR A 215 -6.44 9.25 3.30
C THR A 215 -7.60 8.85 4.20
N ASP A 216 -7.82 9.60 5.29
CA ASP A 216 -8.93 9.42 6.24
C ASP A 216 -9.10 7.97 6.73
N SER A 217 -8.01 7.20 6.80
CA SER A 217 -8.05 5.75 7.02
C SER A 217 -7.46 5.37 8.36
N VAL A 218 -7.95 4.28 8.95
CA VAL A 218 -7.47 3.73 10.22
C VAL A 218 -6.94 2.31 9.99
N THR A 219 -5.69 2.09 10.39
CA THR A 219 -5.07 0.76 10.36
C THR A 219 -4.59 0.40 11.76
N GLU A 220 -5.04 -0.75 12.27
CA GLU A 220 -4.63 -1.24 13.58
C GLU A 220 -4.59 -2.77 13.67
N LEU A 221 -3.78 -3.30 14.57
CA LEU A 221 -3.64 -4.74 14.81
C LEU A 221 -3.14 -5.54 13.59
N ASN A 222 -2.47 -4.89 12.64
CA ASN A 222 -1.82 -5.52 11.49
C ASN A 222 -0.34 -5.78 11.75
N HIS A 223 0.30 -6.59 10.90
CA HIS A 223 1.75 -6.59 10.87
C HIS A 223 2.28 -5.22 10.44
N VAL A 224 1.96 -4.76 9.22
CA VAL A 224 2.17 -3.38 8.78
C VAL A 224 0.80 -2.68 8.67
N GLY A 225 0.69 -1.46 9.17
CA GLY A 225 -0.54 -0.67 9.00
C GLY A 225 -0.76 -0.30 7.53
N ILE A 226 0.16 0.49 6.98
CA ILE A 226 0.16 0.94 5.58
C ILE A 226 1.50 0.59 4.94
N GLU A 227 1.47 -0.15 3.83
CA GLU A 227 2.67 -0.59 3.11
C GLU A 227 2.72 -0.06 1.69
N LEU A 228 3.89 0.45 1.30
CA LEU A 228 4.13 1.14 0.03
C LEU A 228 5.40 0.60 -0.62
N THR A 229 5.24 -0.48 -1.38
CA THR A 229 6.37 -1.28 -1.89
C THR A 229 6.54 -1.08 -3.38
N ASN A 230 7.74 -0.62 -3.78
CA ASN A 230 8.06 -0.23 -5.16
C ASN A 230 7.01 0.73 -5.78
N ALA A 231 6.35 1.52 -4.94
CA ALA A 231 5.40 2.54 -5.35
C ALA A 231 6.15 3.85 -5.62
N GLY A 232 5.89 4.48 -6.75
CA GLY A 232 6.45 5.80 -7.01
C GLY A 232 5.70 6.63 -8.02
N GLY A 233 6.05 7.90 -8.15
CA GLY A 233 5.34 8.86 -8.99
C GLY A 233 4.03 9.28 -8.37
N ASP A 234 4.13 10.24 -7.45
CA ASP A 234 3.03 10.95 -6.77
C ASP A 234 2.09 10.02 -5.99
N VAL A 235 2.62 9.40 -4.93
CA VAL A 235 1.81 8.71 -3.90
C VAL A 235 1.76 9.56 -2.64
N VAL A 236 0.56 9.79 -2.10
CA VAL A 236 0.35 10.57 -0.89
C VAL A 236 -0.37 9.74 0.16
N VAL A 237 0.17 9.70 1.38
CA VAL A 237 -0.51 9.19 2.58
C VAL A 237 -0.75 10.35 3.51
N ARG A 238 -2.02 10.67 3.77
CA ARG A 238 -2.34 11.83 4.60
C ARG A 238 -3.55 11.67 5.49
N ASP A 239 -3.59 12.43 6.57
CA ASP A 239 -4.77 12.59 7.42
C ASP A 239 -5.32 11.22 7.90
N SER A 240 -4.42 10.25 8.13
CA SER A 240 -4.75 8.87 8.48
C SER A 240 -4.12 8.46 9.81
N VAL A 241 -4.62 7.36 10.39
CA VAL A 241 -4.17 6.79 11.66
C VAL A 241 -3.57 5.40 11.42
N ALA A 242 -2.30 5.23 11.78
CA ALA A 242 -1.63 3.92 11.80
C ALA A 242 -1.18 3.63 13.23
N ARG A 243 -1.96 2.83 13.96
CA ARG A 243 -1.71 2.60 15.39
C ARG A 243 -1.79 1.15 15.79
N ARG A 244 -1.08 0.75 16.85
CA ARG A 244 -1.17 -0.62 17.38
C ARG A 244 -1.00 -1.70 16.31
N ASN A 245 -0.18 -1.45 15.30
CA ASN A 245 0.33 -2.48 14.39
C ASN A 245 1.67 -3.00 14.93
N ARG A 246 2.33 -3.94 14.25
CA ARG A 246 3.75 -4.22 14.56
C ARG A 246 4.68 -3.15 13.96
N VAL A 247 4.30 -2.60 12.81
CA VAL A 247 4.96 -1.48 12.12
C VAL A 247 3.86 -0.54 11.60
N GLY A 248 4.03 0.76 11.77
CA GLY A 248 3.02 1.75 11.38
C GLY A 248 2.89 1.91 9.87
N ILE A 249 3.80 2.68 9.28
CA ILE A 249 3.86 2.94 7.83
C ILE A 249 5.21 2.47 7.32
N GLN A 250 5.21 1.66 6.26
CA GLN A 250 6.42 1.11 5.68
C GLN A 250 6.52 1.43 4.19
N VAL A 251 7.68 1.93 3.79
CA VAL A 251 8.04 2.27 2.41
C VAL A 251 9.25 1.43 2.03
N ASN A 252 9.12 0.54 1.05
CA ASN A 252 10.16 -0.44 0.73
C ASN A 252 10.54 -0.46 -0.76
N SER A 253 11.85 -0.53 -1.03
CA SER A 253 12.39 -0.96 -2.32
C SER A 253 12.82 -2.43 -2.26
N LEU A 254 12.20 -3.30 -3.08
CA LEU A 254 12.45 -4.73 -3.12
C LEU A 254 12.71 -5.24 -4.54
N THR A 255 13.59 -6.24 -4.68
CA THR A 255 13.92 -6.87 -5.98
C THR A 255 12.88 -7.89 -6.45
N LYS A 256 12.00 -8.34 -5.54
CA LYS A 256 10.98 -9.38 -5.83
C LYS A 256 9.76 -8.84 -6.59
N GLU A 257 9.64 -7.53 -6.71
CA GLU A 257 8.55 -6.86 -7.39
C GLU A 257 9.09 -5.89 -8.45
N ARG A 258 8.28 -5.59 -9.47
CA ARG A 258 8.64 -4.60 -10.50
C ARG A 258 8.58 -3.17 -9.92
N ALA A 259 9.00 -2.20 -10.72
CA ALA A 259 8.98 -0.76 -10.42
C ALA A 259 9.91 -0.29 -9.29
N ALA A 260 10.84 -1.14 -8.82
CA ALA A 260 11.93 -0.71 -7.95
C ALA A 260 12.89 0.26 -8.67
N PRO A 261 13.57 1.16 -7.94
CA PRO A 261 13.33 1.47 -6.53
C PRO A 261 12.03 2.28 -6.34
N GLN A 262 11.46 2.12 -5.15
CA GLN A 262 10.42 2.99 -4.61
C GLN A 262 10.92 4.45 -4.61
N SER A 263 10.10 5.39 -5.08
CA SER A 263 10.49 6.82 -5.04
C SER A 263 9.35 7.83 -5.07
N GLY A 264 9.56 9.00 -4.45
CA GLY A 264 8.73 10.19 -4.70
C GLY A 264 7.35 10.15 -4.05
N MET A 265 7.28 9.77 -2.78
CA MET A 265 6.02 9.81 -2.00
C MET A 265 5.99 10.95 -0.99
N VAL A 266 4.78 11.31 -0.55
CA VAL A 266 4.54 12.25 0.55
C VAL A 266 3.76 11.53 1.66
N ILE A 267 4.28 11.55 2.88
CA ILE A 267 3.60 11.04 4.07
C ILE A 267 3.40 12.22 5.02
N GLU A 268 2.16 12.68 5.17
CA GLU A 268 1.89 13.93 5.89
C GLU A 268 0.67 13.94 6.81
N ARG A 269 0.72 14.71 7.90
CA ARG A 269 -0.43 14.92 8.81
C ARG A 269 -1.08 13.62 9.34
N ASN A 270 -0.33 12.53 9.40
CA ASN A 270 -0.81 11.27 9.96
C ASN A 270 -0.56 11.19 11.47
N GLU A 271 -1.38 10.41 12.16
CA GLU A 271 -1.12 9.94 13.51
C GLU A 271 -0.56 8.52 13.47
N VAL A 272 0.69 8.35 13.88
CA VAL A 272 1.39 7.07 13.90
C VAL A 272 1.79 6.77 15.34
N ALA A 273 1.12 5.80 15.97
CA ALA A 273 1.19 5.64 17.42
C ALA A 273 1.26 4.18 17.88
N ASP A 274 2.11 3.88 18.85
CA ASP A 274 2.12 2.61 19.59
C ASP A 274 2.19 1.35 18.70
N ASN A 275 2.93 1.44 17.59
CA ASN A 275 3.15 0.32 16.65
C ASN A 275 4.18 -0.70 17.19
N GLN A 276 3.78 -1.43 18.23
CA GLN A 276 4.48 -2.56 18.86
C GLN A 276 3.46 -3.59 19.37
N GLU A 277 2.35 -3.77 18.65
CA GLU A 277 1.26 -4.61 19.11
C GLU A 277 1.65 -6.10 19.07
N ARG A 278 1.75 -6.71 20.25
CA ARG A 278 2.12 -8.12 20.41
C ARG A 278 1.00 -9.05 19.97
N GLY A 279 -0.25 -8.60 20.07
CA GLY A 279 -1.44 -9.31 19.63
C GLY A 279 -1.67 -9.29 18.11
N ALA A 280 -0.88 -8.51 17.36
CA ALA A 280 -1.00 -8.43 15.90
C ALA A 280 -0.29 -9.63 15.23
N PRO A 281 -0.79 -10.10 14.06
CA PRO A 281 -0.20 -11.20 13.33
C PRO A 281 1.18 -10.83 12.75
N ARG A 282 1.89 -11.84 12.25
CA ARG A 282 3.27 -11.69 11.76
C ARG A 282 3.45 -12.32 10.38
N GLY A 283 3.63 -11.49 9.36
CA GLY A 283 3.96 -11.91 7.98
C GLY A 283 5.43 -11.72 7.62
N SER A 284 6.12 -10.76 8.24
CA SER A 284 7.55 -10.54 7.99
C SER A 284 8.35 -10.22 9.27
N GLU A 285 9.58 -9.74 9.08
CA GLU A 285 10.45 -9.27 10.15
C GLU A 285 10.27 -7.76 10.32
N GLY A 286 9.84 -7.33 11.50
CA GLY A 286 9.52 -5.92 11.80
C GLY A 286 8.73 -5.82 13.08
N PHE A 287 9.09 -4.86 13.94
CA PHE A 287 8.40 -4.61 15.21
C PHE A 287 8.85 -3.30 15.86
N GLY A 288 7.89 -2.52 16.39
CA GLY A 288 8.19 -1.36 17.22
C GLY A 288 8.58 -0.11 16.43
N ALA A 289 8.20 -0.01 15.16
CA ALA A 289 8.59 1.11 14.30
C ALA A 289 7.37 1.94 13.87
N GLY A 290 7.51 3.26 13.90
CA GLY A 290 6.51 4.19 13.42
C GLY A 290 6.47 4.27 11.89
N ILE A 291 7.37 5.06 11.31
CA ILE A 291 7.52 5.24 9.86
C ILE A 291 8.88 4.74 9.42
N VAL A 292 8.91 3.85 8.42
CA VAL A 292 10.13 3.21 7.92
C VAL A 292 10.27 3.49 6.42
N ILE A 293 11.37 4.13 6.03
CA ILE A 293 11.83 4.20 4.64
C ILE A 293 13.01 3.25 4.49
N ASN A 294 12.83 2.20 3.70
CA ASN A 294 13.79 1.12 3.49
C ASN A 294 14.19 1.04 2.01
N GLY A 295 15.32 1.67 1.68
CA GLY A 295 15.83 1.80 0.31
C GLY A 295 14.98 2.68 -0.61
N GLY A 296 14.08 3.48 -0.04
CA GLY A 296 13.24 4.42 -0.78
C GLY A 296 13.99 5.71 -1.14
N ARG A 297 13.53 6.40 -2.19
CA ARG A 297 14.17 7.61 -2.70
C ARG A 297 13.23 8.79 -2.79
N GLU A 298 13.76 10.00 -2.62
CA GLU A 298 13.02 11.25 -2.91
C GLU A 298 11.67 11.36 -2.17
N ASN A 299 11.52 10.69 -1.02
CA ASN A 299 10.28 10.75 -0.24
C ASN A 299 10.28 11.95 0.71
N VAL A 300 9.11 12.48 1.00
CA VAL A 300 8.88 13.55 1.97
C VAL A 300 8.01 13.02 3.10
N VAL A 301 8.52 13.03 4.34
CA VAL A 301 7.78 12.69 5.56
C VAL A 301 7.65 13.94 6.38
N ARG A 302 6.44 14.52 6.47
CA ARG A 302 6.26 15.82 7.11
C ARG A 302 5.02 15.98 7.96
N ASP A 303 5.07 16.85 8.97
CA ASP A 303 3.90 17.25 9.75
C ASP A 303 3.12 16.09 10.42
N ASN A 304 3.74 14.90 10.56
CA ASN A 304 3.12 13.75 11.21
C ASN A 304 3.28 13.84 12.73
N ARG A 305 2.37 13.22 13.48
CA ARG A 305 2.52 12.94 14.91
C ARG A 305 2.96 11.49 15.07
N VAL A 306 4.18 11.27 15.58
CA VAL A 306 4.80 9.93 15.66
C VAL A 306 5.22 9.63 17.09
N THR A 307 4.49 8.73 17.76
CA THR A 307 4.58 8.60 19.23
C THR A 307 4.55 7.19 19.78
N GLY A 308 5.23 6.99 20.91
CA GLY A 308 5.06 5.79 21.75
C GLY A 308 5.68 4.51 21.21
N HIS A 309 6.59 4.59 20.23
CA HIS A 309 7.20 3.41 19.64
C HIS A 309 8.33 2.84 20.51
N ASP A 310 8.21 1.57 20.90
CA ASP A 310 9.25 0.87 21.65
C ASP A 310 10.59 0.81 20.89
N GLY A 311 10.56 0.85 19.56
CA GLY A 311 11.72 0.73 18.68
C GLY A 311 12.26 2.09 18.20
N VAL A 312 11.68 2.61 17.13
CA VAL A 312 12.06 3.88 16.47
C VAL A 312 10.83 4.62 15.96
N GLY A 313 10.83 5.95 16.05
CA GLY A 313 9.80 6.83 15.51
C GLY A 313 9.82 6.84 13.98
N ILE A 314 10.79 7.53 13.39
CA ILE A 314 11.00 7.59 11.94
C ILE A 314 12.41 7.13 11.62
N THR A 315 12.55 6.17 10.70
CA THR A 315 13.87 5.70 10.22
C THR A 315 13.97 5.75 8.72
N VAL A 316 15.13 6.18 8.23
CA VAL A 316 15.58 6.04 6.84
C VAL A 316 16.77 5.09 6.84
N VAL A 317 16.67 4.00 6.07
CA VAL A 317 17.65 2.92 6.08
C VAL A 317 17.80 2.35 4.67
N ASP A 318 19.00 1.92 4.31
CA ASP A 318 19.20 1.14 3.09
C ASP A 318 18.47 -0.19 3.17
N SER A 319 17.92 -0.62 2.04
CA SER A 319 17.56 -2.02 1.88
C SER A 319 18.80 -2.82 1.44
N PRO A 320 18.78 -4.17 1.46
CA PRO A 320 19.93 -4.98 1.06
C PRO A 320 20.47 -4.69 -0.34
N THR A 321 19.65 -4.09 -1.22
CA THR A 321 20.02 -3.83 -2.63
C THR A 321 19.92 -2.35 -3.00
N TYR A 322 19.10 -1.57 -2.30
CA TYR A 322 18.83 -0.18 -2.67
C TYR A 322 19.26 0.77 -1.56
N THR A 323 20.15 1.70 -1.90
CA THR A 323 20.49 2.84 -1.06
C THR A 323 19.26 3.73 -0.90
N ALA A 324 18.98 4.18 0.32
CA ALA A 324 17.99 5.22 0.57
C ALA A 324 18.62 6.58 0.25
N GLU A 325 17.99 7.37 -0.62
CA GLU A 325 18.60 8.58 -1.19
C GLU A 325 17.60 9.74 -1.23
N ASP A 326 18.07 10.95 -0.98
CA ASP A 326 17.31 12.19 -1.15
C ASP A 326 15.93 12.25 -0.44
N ASN A 327 15.75 11.50 0.66
CA ASN A 327 14.54 11.59 1.47
C ASN A 327 14.61 12.79 2.41
N ARG A 328 13.48 13.48 2.59
CA ARG A 328 13.31 14.61 3.51
C ARG A 328 12.35 14.26 4.63
N VAL A 329 12.80 14.39 5.87
CA VAL A 329 11.99 14.22 7.07
C VAL A 329 11.87 15.56 7.79
N ASP A 330 10.70 16.19 7.76
CA ASP A 330 10.55 17.61 8.09
C ASP A 330 9.36 17.93 8.99
N GLY A 331 9.55 18.70 10.07
CA GLY A 331 8.44 19.24 10.86
C GLY A 331 7.55 18.21 11.59
N ASN A 332 8.01 16.95 11.74
CA ASN A 332 7.24 15.93 12.45
C ASN A 332 7.28 16.16 13.97
N ARG A 333 6.20 15.84 14.68
CA ARG A 333 6.14 15.88 16.15
C ARG A 333 6.39 14.49 16.72
N LEU A 334 7.52 14.33 17.39
CA LEU A 334 7.98 13.06 17.97
C LEU A 334 7.89 13.10 19.49
N ALA A 335 7.36 12.05 20.13
CA ALA A 335 7.33 11.95 21.57
C ALA A 335 7.20 10.50 22.07
N GLY A 336 7.90 10.17 23.14
CA GLY A 336 7.77 8.87 23.81
C GLY A 336 8.26 7.67 23.00
N ASN A 337 9.04 7.90 21.93
CA ASN A 337 9.70 6.82 21.20
C ASN A 337 11.01 6.47 21.90
N ARG A 338 11.45 5.21 21.83
CA ARG A 338 12.78 4.83 22.34
C ARG A 338 13.92 5.54 21.57
N LEU A 339 13.73 5.70 20.27
CA LEU A 339 14.58 6.50 19.40
C LEU A 339 13.65 7.31 18.48
N ASP A 340 13.77 8.63 18.41
CA ASP A 340 12.84 9.41 17.58
C ASP A 340 13.19 9.33 16.10
N LEU A 341 14.45 9.58 15.76
CA LEU A 341 14.93 9.59 14.38
C LEU A 341 16.13 8.68 14.16
N ALA A 342 16.17 8.02 13.01
CA ALA A 342 17.36 7.29 12.57
C ALA A 342 17.63 7.49 11.08
N LEU A 343 18.91 7.63 10.73
CA LEU A 343 19.42 7.51 9.37
C LEU A 343 20.56 6.50 9.37
N GLN A 344 20.44 5.45 8.56
CA GLN A 344 21.41 4.37 8.55
C GLN A 344 21.70 3.87 7.13
N THR A 345 22.80 4.35 6.56
CA THR A 345 23.29 3.95 5.24
C THR A 345 24.54 3.08 5.34
N GLY A 346 24.78 2.21 4.36
CA GLY A 346 25.82 1.19 4.35
C GLY A 346 27.22 1.77 4.30
N ASP A 347 27.40 2.86 3.56
CA ASP A 347 28.66 3.59 3.40
C ASP A 347 28.88 4.67 4.47
N GLY A 348 27.90 4.84 5.38
CA GLY A 348 27.93 5.84 6.44
C GLY A 348 27.84 7.29 5.93
N ARG A 349 27.29 7.51 4.73
CA ARG A 349 27.01 8.82 4.15
C ARG A 349 25.52 9.08 4.08
N SER A 350 25.08 10.34 4.23
CA SER A 350 23.66 10.67 4.19
C SER A 350 23.00 10.45 2.83
N ALA A 351 23.76 10.34 1.74
CA ALA A 351 23.22 10.17 0.38
C ALA A 351 22.09 11.18 0.05
N GLY A 352 22.25 12.44 0.48
CA GLY A 352 21.28 13.51 0.25
C GLY A 352 20.06 13.52 1.19
N ASN A 353 19.86 12.45 1.97
CA ASN A 353 18.81 12.40 3.00
C ASN A 353 19.01 13.51 4.04
N CYS A 354 17.92 14.14 4.45
CA CYS A 354 17.94 15.27 5.38
C CYS A 354 16.79 15.26 6.38
N PHE A 355 17.06 15.87 7.54
CA PHE A 355 16.14 15.98 8.66
C PHE A 355 16.11 17.43 9.14
N ALA A 356 14.92 18.03 9.28
CA ALA A 356 14.78 19.40 9.74
C ALA A 356 13.48 19.60 10.55
N GLY A 357 13.51 20.48 11.55
CA GLY A 357 12.29 20.93 12.23
C GLY A 357 11.51 19.88 13.03
N ASN A 358 12.02 18.65 13.18
CA ASN A 358 11.33 17.57 13.88
C ASN A 358 11.52 17.62 15.41
N ARG A 359 12.52 18.40 15.88
CA ARG A 359 12.85 18.58 17.32
C ARG A 359 12.90 17.25 18.10
N PRO A 360 13.69 16.25 17.65
CA PRO A 360 13.76 14.95 18.31
C PRO A 360 14.36 15.06 19.71
N ALA A 361 13.87 14.26 20.67
CA ALA A 361 14.55 14.04 21.94
C ALA A 361 15.77 13.13 21.77
N SER A 362 15.74 12.23 20.77
CA SER A 362 16.83 11.30 20.46
C SER A 362 16.99 11.07 18.96
N SER A 363 18.23 10.96 18.49
CA SER A 363 18.50 10.64 17.08
C SER A 363 19.72 9.74 16.91
N LEU A 364 19.73 8.95 15.83
CA LEU A 364 20.89 8.18 15.39
C LEU A 364 21.25 8.54 13.94
N PRO A 365 22.49 8.99 13.67
CA PRO A 365 23.48 9.45 14.64
C PRO A 365 22.97 10.61 15.51
N ALA A 366 23.64 10.83 16.65
CA ALA A 366 23.31 11.95 17.53
C ALA A 366 23.41 13.30 16.79
N ARG A 367 22.45 14.20 17.05
CA ARG A 367 22.35 15.53 16.40
C ARG A 367 22.10 15.44 14.89
N LEU A 368 21.25 14.51 14.45
CA LEU A 368 21.01 14.21 13.04
C LEU A 368 20.61 15.42 12.20
N GLU A 369 19.72 16.28 12.71
CA GLU A 369 19.26 17.49 12.01
C GLU A 369 20.37 18.54 11.80
N GLN A 370 21.40 18.53 12.65
CA GLN A 370 22.55 19.44 12.53
C GLN A 370 23.63 18.88 11.59
N ARG A 371 23.61 17.57 11.36
CA ARG A 371 24.59 16.88 10.52
C ARG A 371 24.17 16.83 9.07
N THR A 372 22.88 16.75 8.78
CA THR A 372 22.35 16.53 7.42
C THR A 372 21.89 17.83 6.77
N ALA A 373 21.94 17.88 5.44
CA ALA A 373 21.44 18.99 4.63
C ALA A 373 20.88 18.42 3.32
N CYS A 374 19.69 18.88 2.91
CA CYS A 374 18.99 18.31 1.76
C CYS A 374 19.81 18.46 0.47
N GLY A 375 19.86 17.38 -0.33
CA GLY A 375 20.61 17.33 -1.59
C GLY A 375 22.13 17.30 -1.43
N ARG A 376 22.66 17.23 -0.19
CA ARG A 376 24.10 17.12 0.08
C ARG A 376 24.43 15.84 0.83
N SER A 377 25.29 15.03 0.23
CA SER A 377 25.84 13.84 0.88
C SER A 377 26.96 14.21 1.88
N VAL A 378 26.76 13.86 3.14
CA VAL A 378 27.69 14.14 4.26
C VAL A 378 27.97 12.88 5.07
N THR A 379 29.13 12.82 5.73
CA THR A 379 29.47 11.67 6.58
C THR A 379 28.63 11.68 7.85
N ILE A 380 27.90 10.59 8.10
CA ILE A 380 27.03 10.38 9.26
C ILE A 380 27.52 9.23 10.16
N GLY A 381 28.42 8.38 9.66
CA GLY A 381 28.91 7.18 10.36
C GLY A 381 28.06 5.94 10.07
N THR A 382 28.52 4.78 10.51
CA THR A 382 27.92 3.47 10.22
C THR A 382 27.17 2.88 11.40
N GLU A 383 26.90 3.68 12.43
CA GLU A 383 26.19 3.26 13.64
C GLU A 383 24.79 2.71 13.29
N ARG A 384 24.39 1.65 13.98
CA ARG A 384 23.07 1.03 13.81
C ARG A 384 22.36 0.92 15.15
N TYR A 385 21.07 1.24 15.18
CA TYR A 385 20.27 0.96 16.38
C TYR A 385 19.94 -0.53 16.43
N ARG A 386 19.79 -1.06 17.65
CA ARG A 386 19.37 -2.44 17.85
C ARG A 386 17.86 -2.55 17.61
N ALA A 387 17.48 -3.20 16.51
CA ALA A 387 16.09 -3.58 16.27
C ALA A 387 15.55 -4.44 17.42
N ILE A 388 14.25 -4.29 17.72
CA ILE A 388 13.58 -5.13 18.71
C ILE A 388 13.26 -6.47 18.08
N ALA A 389 13.51 -7.55 18.81
CA ALA A 389 13.11 -8.88 18.38
C ALA A 389 11.58 -8.94 18.26
N SER A 390 11.09 -9.33 17.08
CA SER A 390 9.65 -9.47 16.86
C SER A 390 9.11 -10.60 17.75
N PRO A 391 7.98 -10.40 18.46
CA PRO A 391 7.38 -11.44 19.28
C PRO A 391 6.85 -12.59 18.40
N PRO A 392 6.52 -13.76 19.01
CA PRO A 392 5.96 -14.90 18.29
C PRO A 392 4.74 -14.54 17.42
N GLN A 393 4.48 -15.39 16.43
CA GLN A 393 3.34 -15.21 15.54
C GLN A 393 2.02 -15.36 16.30
N VAL A 394 1.08 -14.47 16.00
CA VAL A 394 -0.33 -14.58 16.38
C VAL A 394 -1.11 -15.02 15.15
N ASP A 395 -2.03 -15.96 15.34
CA ASP A 395 -2.98 -16.36 14.29
C ASP A 395 -3.94 -15.21 14.02
N TYR A 396 -4.00 -14.75 12.78
CA TYR A 396 -4.80 -13.59 12.39
C TYR A 396 -6.30 -13.80 12.64
N ARG A 397 -6.75 -15.05 12.61
CA ARG A 397 -8.13 -15.48 12.92
C ARG A 397 -8.55 -15.27 14.36
N ARG A 398 -7.60 -14.92 15.22
CA ARG A 398 -7.83 -14.62 16.63
C ARG A 398 -7.81 -13.14 16.92
N VAL A 399 -7.51 -12.29 15.93
CA VAL A 399 -7.57 -10.84 16.09
C VAL A 399 -9.04 -10.44 16.25
N PRO A 400 -9.40 -9.64 17.27
CA PRO A 400 -10.79 -9.25 17.48
C PRO A 400 -11.39 -8.53 16.27
N ALA A 401 -12.66 -8.83 15.99
CA ALA A 401 -13.41 -8.05 15.03
C ALA A 401 -13.50 -6.58 15.50
N PRO A 402 -13.41 -5.61 14.57
CA PRO A 402 -13.49 -4.21 14.94
C PRO A 402 -14.89 -3.80 15.38
N PRO A 403 -15.04 -2.70 16.14
CA PRO A 403 -16.35 -2.11 16.39
C PRO A 403 -17.00 -1.64 15.08
N PRO A 404 -18.33 -1.41 15.07
CA PRO A 404 -19.01 -0.84 13.91
C PRO A 404 -18.34 0.46 13.45
N GLN A 405 -18.09 0.56 12.15
CA GLN A 405 -17.45 1.71 11.52
C GLN A 405 -18.49 2.69 10.95
N PRO A 406 -18.17 3.99 10.85
CA PRO A 406 -19.05 4.96 10.19
C PRO A 406 -19.41 4.52 8.77
N ASN A 407 -20.71 4.62 8.48
CA ASN A 407 -21.24 4.39 7.14
C ASN A 407 -20.88 5.56 6.21
N MET A 408 -20.77 5.25 4.92
CA MET A 408 -20.75 6.25 3.85
C MET A 408 -22.01 7.13 3.95
N PRO A 409 -21.87 8.47 3.95
CA PRO A 409 -23.00 9.38 3.96
C PRO A 409 -23.98 9.08 2.82
N GLY A 410 -25.24 8.84 3.17
CA GLY A 410 -26.29 8.60 2.18
C GLY A 410 -26.06 7.38 1.29
N ALA A 411 -25.37 6.32 1.75
CA ALA A 411 -24.99 5.16 0.93
C ALA A 411 -26.10 4.61 -0.02
N ARG A 412 -27.36 4.66 0.42
CA ARG A 412 -28.54 4.20 -0.35
C ARG A 412 -28.93 5.10 -1.52
N THR A 413 -28.61 6.39 -1.45
CA THR A 413 -29.16 7.44 -2.31
C THR A 413 -28.09 8.33 -2.95
N ALA A 414 -26.86 8.30 -2.43
CA ALA A 414 -25.75 9.05 -3.01
C ALA A 414 -25.55 8.62 -4.48
N PRO A 415 -25.24 9.55 -5.39
CA PRO A 415 -24.93 9.19 -6.77
C PRO A 415 -23.79 8.16 -6.83
N ALA A 416 -23.86 7.22 -7.77
CA ALA A 416 -22.70 6.39 -8.05
C ALA A 416 -21.61 7.25 -8.70
N GLN A 417 -20.37 7.03 -8.28
CA GLN A 417 -19.19 7.74 -8.78
C GLN A 417 -18.13 6.69 -9.12
N PRO A 418 -18.03 6.28 -10.40
CA PRO A 418 -16.92 5.47 -10.87
C PRO A 418 -15.59 6.14 -10.55
N ALA A 419 -14.52 5.37 -10.49
CA ALA A 419 -13.16 5.88 -10.31
C ALA A 419 -12.56 6.44 -11.63
N ALA A 420 -13.39 7.00 -12.51
CA ALA A 420 -12.94 7.61 -13.75
C ALA A 420 -12.35 9.00 -13.45
N GLY A 421 -11.11 9.26 -13.88
CA GLY A 421 -10.47 10.55 -13.67
C GLY A 421 -10.25 10.91 -12.19
N THR A 422 -10.01 9.91 -11.32
CA THR A 422 -9.62 10.14 -9.92
C THR A 422 -8.48 11.16 -9.91
N PRO A 423 -8.56 12.24 -9.11
CA PRO A 423 -7.65 13.36 -9.24
C PRO A 423 -6.21 12.89 -9.18
N GLU A 424 -5.35 13.54 -9.98
CA GLU A 424 -3.93 13.65 -9.71
C GLU A 424 -3.75 13.86 -8.18
N ALA A 425 -2.73 13.24 -7.58
CA ALA A 425 -2.40 13.54 -6.21
C ALA A 425 -2.06 15.05 -6.13
N GLN A 426 -3.06 15.87 -5.79
CA GLN A 426 -2.90 17.31 -5.75
C GLN A 426 -1.93 17.62 -4.60
N ARG A 427 -0.75 18.15 -4.97
CA ARG A 427 0.38 18.47 -4.08
C ARG A 427 0.03 19.57 -3.09
#